data_AF-A0A2E6EQK0-F1
#
_entry.id   AF-A0A2E6EQK0-F1
#
_cell.length_a   1.000
_cell.length_b   1.000
_cell.length_c   1.000
_cell.angle_alpha   90.00
_cell.angle_beta   90.00
_cell.angle_gamma   90.00
#
_symmetry.space_group_name_H-M   'P 1'
#
loop_
_entity.id
_entity.type
_entity.pdbx_description
1 polymer ?
#
loop_
_entity_poly.entity_id
_entity_poly.type
_entity_poly.pdbx_seq_one_letter_code
_entity_poly.pdbx_strand_id
1 'polypeptide(L)'
;MKPAKLLQVVLITALFSVVLSSSALAAGGGGGPDFTALLRHFLNLAILLGFLGWVLRRPLGDFLQRRRYEVKEALDESWSARTEAEARYKEIEARIENFEAEIETLMSDVKADASSERKAIDERAHQAAGQLESAAKRSVEEELRRARRELREEAIALAVTLAEGLLRNSVKEDDQKRLTADYLGKVGEASRQ
;
A
#
# COMPACT_ATOMS: atom_id res chain seq x y z
N MET A 1 19.42 46.57 -29.93
CA MET A 1 18.18 47.12 -30.56
C MET A 1 17.40 45.96 -31.17
N LYS A 2 16.08 45.85 -30.92
CA LYS A 2 15.23 44.76 -31.45
C LYS A 2 15.41 44.64 -32.98
N PRO A 3 15.46 43.43 -33.58
CA PRO A 3 15.66 43.25 -35.02
C PRO A 3 14.61 44.00 -35.86
N ALA A 4 13.40 44.18 -35.32
CA ALA A 4 12.36 45.03 -35.89
C ALA A 4 12.77 46.49 -36.09
N LYS A 5 13.56 47.07 -35.17
CA LYS A 5 14.04 48.47 -35.29
C LYS A 5 15.12 48.63 -36.36
N LEU A 6 15.95 47.61 -36.59
CA LEU A 6 16.95 47.64 -37.67
C LEU A 6 16.28 47.55 -39.05
N LEU A 7 15.25 46.71 -39.18
CA LEU A 7 14.45 46.57 -40.41
C LEU A 7 13.67 47.86 -40.72
N GLN A 8 13.11 48.51 -39.69
CA GLN A 8 12.47 49.83 -39.82
C GLN A 8 13.46 50.92 -40.23
N VAL A 9 14.66 50.96 -39.63
CA VAL A 9 15.70 51.93 -40.02
C VAL A 9 16.16 51.70 -41.46
N VAL A 10 16.26 50.44 -41.92
CA VAL A 10 16.58 50.11 -43.33
C VAL A 10 15.49 50.55 -44.28
N LEU A 11 14.22 50.31 -43.93
CA LEU A 11 13.08 50.77 -44.72
C LEU A 11 13.03 52.30 -44.78
N ILE A 12 13.32 52.99 -43.67
CA ILE A 12 13.33 54.45 -43.61
C ILE A 12 14.50 55.01 -44.42
N THR A 13 15.71 54.45 -44.35
CA THR A 13 16.85 54.91 -45.16
C THR A 13 16.67 54.61 -46.65
N ALA A 14 16.08 53.47 -47.00
CA ALA A 14 15.70 53.14 -48.38
C ALA A 14 14.63 54.09 -48.93
N LEU A 15 13.61 54.40 -48.13
CA LEU A 15 12.56 55.36 -48.50
C LEU A 15 13.15 56.76 -48.65
N PHE A 16 14.06 57.16 -47.76
CA PHE A 16 14.72 58.46 -47.81
C PHE A 16 15.62 58.62 -49.04
N SER A 17 16.37 57.56 -49.44
CA SER A 17 17.21 57.60 -50.65
C SER A 17 16.40 57.66 -51.96
N VAL A 18 15.21 57.05 -51.99
CA VAL A 18 14.28 57.13 -53.12
C VAL A 18 13.63 58.51 -53.21
N VAL A 19 13.25 59.10 -52.09
CA VAL A 19 12.64 60.45 -52.02
C VAL A 19 13.64 61.54 -52.44
N LEU A 20 14.89 61.47 -51.97
CA LEU A 20 15.98 62.39 -52.38
C LEU A 20 16.31 62.33 -53.88
N SER A 21 16.15 61.15 -54.50
CA SER A 21 16.34 60.99 -55.96
C SER A 21 15.21 61.59 -56.78
N SER A 22 13.98 61.66 -56.24
CA SER A 22 12.82 62.27 -56.91
C SER A 22 12.88 63.81 -56.92
N SER A 23 13.52 64.43 -55.91
CA SER A 23 13.71 65.88 -55.83
C SER A 23 14.78 66.46 -56.77
N ALA A 24 15.52 65.62 -57.52
CA ALA A 24 16.48 66.06 -58.52
C ALA A 24 15.87 66.22 -59.93
N LEU A 25 14.59 65.88 -60.12
CA LEU A 25 13.88 66.03 -61.40
C LEU A 25 13.06 67.34 -61.43
N ALA A 26 13.75 68.46 -61.23
CA ALA A 26 13.18 69.80 -61.44
C ALA A 26 14.28 70.84 -61.70
N ALA A 27 15.17 70.57 -62.64
CA ALA A 27 16.03 71.60 -63.24
C ALA A 27 16.39 71.22 -64.69
N GLY A 28 15.48 71.56 -65.61
CA GLY A 28 15.77 72.02 -66.98
C GLY A 28 16.49 71.11 -67.99
N GLY A 29 15.70 70.53 -68.91
CA GLY A 29 15.85 70.77 -70.36
C GLY A 29 16.67 69.78 -71.21
N GLY A 30 16.02 69.18 -72.21
CA GLY A 30 16.65 68.69 -73.46
C GLY A 30 16.68 67.17 -73.62
N GLY A 31 16.00 66.67 -74.66
CA GLY A 31 15.76 65.24 -74.90
C GLY A 31 16.99 64.44 -75.36
N GLY A 32 17.14 63.28 -74.75
CA GLY A 32 18.07 62.19 -75.06
C GLY A 32 17.99 61.16 -73.93
N PRO A 33 18.37 59.88 -74.12
CA PRO A 33 18.43 58.93 -73.02
C PRO A 33 19.46 59.43 -72.00
N ASP A 34 18.98 59.91 -70.85
CA ASP A 34 19.80 60.39 -69.74
C ASP A 34 20.54 59.21 -69.07
N PHE A 35 21.63 58.77 -69.70
CA PHE A 35 22.55 57.77 -69.14
C PHE A 35 23.03 58.14 -67.73
N THR A 36 23.12 59.44 -67.44
CA THR A 36 23.48 59.96 -66.11
C THR A 36 22.37 59.73 -65.07
N ALA A 37 21.09 59.82 -65.45
CA ALA A 37 19.97 59.50 -64.58
C ALA A 37 19.91 57.99 -64.31
N LEU A 38 20.05 57.16 -65.36
CA LEU A 38 20.10 55.70 -65.22
C LEU A 38 21.26 55.24 -64.32
N LEU A 39 22.45 55.83 -64.46
CA LEU A 39 23.61 55.51 -63.63
C LEU A 39 23.38 55.87 -62.15
N ARG A 40 22.72 57.01 -61.87
CA ARG A 40 22.34 57.39 -60.49
C ARG A 40 21.34 56.41 -59.87
N HIS A 41 20.32 56.00 -60.63
CA HIS A 41 19.36 54.99 -60.15
C HIS A 41 20.02 53.63 -59.91
N PHE A 42 20.94 53.21 -60.79
CA PHE A 42 21.69 51.98 -60.62
C PHE A 42 22.61 52.03 -59.39
N LEU A 43 23.29 53.16 -59.17
CA LEU A 43 24.12 53.37 -57.99
C LEU A 43 23.28 53.36 -56.70
N ASN A 44 22.10 53.99 -56.70
CA ASN A 44 21.18 53.95 -55.56
C ASN A 44 20.68 52.52 -55.28
N LEU A 45 20.31 51.77 -56.32
CA LEU A 45 19.93 50.36 -56.18
C LEU A 45 21.09 49.50 -55.65
N ALA A 46 22.31 49.73 -56.14
CA ALA A 46 23.50 49.01 -55.67
C ALA A 46 23.81 49.30 -54.20
N ILE A 47 23.69 50.57 -53.77
CA ILE A 47 23.84 50.98 -52.36
C ILE A 47 22.74 50.34 -51.50
N LEU A 48 21.49 50.34 -51.97
CA LEU A 48 20.37 49.72 -51.28
C LEU A 48 20.57 48.21 -51.12
N LEU A 49 20.95 47.50 -52.18
CA LEU A 49 21.21 46.06 -52.15
C LEU A 49 22.43 45.72 -51.26
N GLY A 50 23.48 46.53 -51.31
CA GLY A 50 24.65 46.37 -50.46
C GLY A 50 24.32 46.56 -48.98
N PHE A 51 23.56 47.61 -48.65
CA PHE A 51 23.11 47.88 -47.28
C PHE A 51 22.13 46.81 -46.78
N LEU A 52 21.17 46.40 -47.62
CA LEU A 52 20.22 45.36 -47.30
C LEU A 52 20.92 44.02 -47.07
N GLY A 53 21.85 43.63 -47.95
CA GLY A 53 22.68 42.44 -47.80
C GLY A 53 23.49 42.46 -46.50
N TRP A 54 24.07 43.60 -46.12
CA TRP A 54 24.82 43.75 -44.88
C TRP A 54 23.94 43.61 -43.63
N VAL A 55 22.74 44.22 -43.63
CA VAL A 55 21.81 44.15 -42.47
C VAL A 55 21.09 42.81 -42.36
N LEU A 56 20.67 42.20 -43.48
CA LEU A 56 19.92 40.93 -43.46
C LEU A 56 20.79 39.71 -43.18
N ARG A 57 22.11 39.77 -43.42
CA ARG A 57 23.02 38.63 -43.23
C ARG A 57 22.99 38.06 -41.81
N ARG A 58 22.83 38.91 -40.80
CA ARG A 58 22.73 38.48 -39.39
C ARG A 58 21.37 37.86 -39.03
N PRO A 59 20.22 38.56 -39.14
CA PRO A 59 18.93 38.02 -38.72
C PRO A 59 18.50 36.79 -39.55
N LEU A 60 18.88 36.72 -40.83
CA LEU A 60 18.56 35.55 -41.67
C LEU A 60 19.37 34.32 -41.25
N GLY A 61 20.66 34.51 -40.92
CA GLY A 61 21.50 33.45 -40.37
C GLY A 61 21.00 32.96 -39.02
N ASP A 62 20.66 33.88 -38.12
CA ASP A 62 20.14 33.55 -36.78
C ASP A 62 18.81 32.79 -36.86
N PHE A 63 17.91 33.17 -37.78
CA PHE A 63 16.63 32.48 -37.97
C PHE A 63 16.82 31.04 -38.48
N LEU A 64 17.67 30.83 -39.49
CA LEU A 64 17.95 29.50 -40.01
C LEU A 64 18.68 28.63 -38.99
N GLN A 65 19.59 29.19 -38.18
CA GLN A 65 20.24 28.47 -37.09
C GLN A 65 19.27 28.08 -35.99
N ARG A 66 18.39 28.99 -35.55
CA ARG A 66 17.33 28.68 -34.58
C ARG A 66 16.41 27.57 -35.08
N ARG A 67 15.97 27.64 -36.34
CA ARG A 67 15.11 26.61 -36.91
C ARG A 67 15.80 25.24 -36.96
N ARG A 68 17.09 25.20 -37.29
CA ARG A 68 17.88 23.97 -37.25
C ARG A 68 18.03 23.44 -35.83
N TYR A 69 18.22 24.31 -34.84
CA TYR A 69 18.32 23.92 -33.44
C TYR A 69 17.00 23.34 -32.92
N GLU A 70 15.87 24.01 -33.17
CA GLU A 70 14.53 23.53 -32.79
C GLU A 70 14.23 22.15 -33.36
N VAL A 71 14.51 21.92 -34.65
CA VAL A 71 14.28 20.62 -35.29
C VAL A 71 15.18 19.54 -34.70
N LYS A 72 16.44 19.88 -34.39
CA LYS A 72 17.37 18.94 -33.76
C LYS A 72 16.91 18.60 -32.35
N GLU A 73 16.51 19.60 -31.57
CA GLU A 73 16.02 19.43 -30.21
C GLU A 73 14.75 18.57 -30.18
N ALA A 74 13.78 18.84 -31.06
CA ALA A 74 12.57 18.03 -31.17
C ALA A 74 12.86 16.56 -31.57
N LEU A 75 13.84 16.34 -32.44
CA LEU A 75 14.29 14.99 -32.80
C LEU A 75 14.97 14.29 -31.61
N ASP A 76 15.91 14.96 -30.95
CA ASP A 76 16.64 14.42 -29.80
C ASP A 76 15.66 14.11 -28.64
N GLU A 77 14.68 14.97 -28.38
CA GLU A 77 13.61 14.75 -27.41
C GLU A 77 12.75 13.54 -27.80
N SER A 78 12.33 13.42 -29.05
CA SER A 78 11.56 12.28 -29.53
C SER A 78 12.34 10.96 -29.42
N TRP A 79 13.65 10.98 -29.70
CA TRP A 79 14.52 9.81 -29.52
C TRP A 79 14.64 9.44 -28.05
N SER A 80 14.89 10.42 -27.18
CA SER A 80 14.98 10.19 -25.73
C SER A 80 13.68 9.62 -25.18
N ALA A 81 12.53 10.20 -25.53
CA ALA A 81 11.21 9.74 -25.10
C ALA A 81 10.93 8.30 -25.56
N ARG A 82 11.32 7.96 -26.80
CA ARG A 82 11.19 6.60 -27.32
C ARG A 82 12.09 5.62 -26.57
N THR A 83 13.35 5.96 -26.33
CA THR A 83 14.29 5.10 -25.59
C THR A 83 13.82 4.89 -24.15
N GLU A 84 13.31 5.93 -23.48
CA GLU A 84 12.75 5.82 -22.14
C GLU A 84 11.49 4.93 -22.12
N ALA A 85 10.60 5.08 -23.09
CA ALA A 85 9.43 4.23 -23.23
C ALA A 85 9.80 2.75 -23.48
N GLU A 86 10.77 2.49 -24.36
CA GLU A 86 11.28 1.14 -24.63
C GLU A 86 11.96 0.54 -23.38
N ALA A 87 12.70 1.34 -22.61
CA ALA A 87 13.31 0.90 -21.36
C ALA A 87 12.26 0.54 -20.30
N ARG A 88 11.25 1.39 -20.11
CA ARG A 88 10.12 1.13 -19.19
C ARG A 88 9.31 -0.09 -19.62
N TYR A 89 9.09 -0.26 -20.91
CA TYR A 89 8.39 -1.44 -21.44
C TYR A 89 9.14 -2.73 -21.08
N LYS A 90 10.45 -2.77 -21.33
CA LYS A 90 11.29 -3.93 -20.97
C LYS A 90 11.32 -4.20 -19.47
N GLU A 91 11.34 -3.14 -18.65
CA GLU A 91 11.29 -3.30 -17.20
C GLU A 91 9.96 -3.92 -16.74
N ILE A 92 8.84 -3.45 -17.30
CA ILE A 92 7.51 -4.00 -16.99
C ILE A 92 7.37 -5.44 -17.48
N GLU A 93 7.84 -5.73 -18.70
CA GLU A 93 7.84 -7.08 -19.26
C GLU A 93 8.65 -8.05 -18.39
N ALA A 94 9.86 -7.67 -17.98
CA ALA A 94 10.66 -8.45 -17.06
C ALA A 94 10.00 -8.63 -15.68
N ARG A 95 9.30 -7.60 -15.17
CA ARG A 95 8.54 -7.72 -13.93
C ARG A 95 7.38 -8.72 -14.09
N ILE A 96 6.64 -8.69 -15.20
CA ILE A 96 5.54 -9.60 -15.48
C ILE A 96 6.02 -11.05 -15.58
N GLU A 97 7.14 -11.30 -16.27
CA GLU A 97 7.72 -12.65 -16.34
C GLU A 97 8.10 -13.19 -14.95
N ASN A 98 8.66 -12.34 -14.08
CA ASN A 98 9.00 -12.75 -12.72
C ASN A 98 7.76 -12.91 -11.82
N PHE A 99 6.68 -12.15 -12.08
CA PHE A 99 5.44 -12.23 -11.29
C PHE A 99 4.78 -13.61 -11.40
N GLU A 100 4.81 -14.27 -12.55
CA GLU A 100 4.23 -15.62 -12.68
C GLU A 100 4.95 -16.64 -11.79
N ALA A 101 6.28 -16.61 -11.77
CA ALA A 101 7.09 -17.46 -10.90
C ALA A 101 6.89 -17.16 -9.41
N GLU A 102 6.73 -15.88 -9.07
CA GLU A 102 6.42 -15.45 -7.70
C GLU A 102 5.04 -15.93 -7.26
N ILE A 103 4.03 -15.88 -8.14
CA ILE A 103 2.69 -16.42 -7.86
C ILE A 103 2.73 -17.93 -7.67
N GLU A 104 3.48 -18.67 -8.49
CA GLU A 104 3.62 -20.13 -8.33
C GLU A 104 4.26 -20.48 -6.99
N THR A 105 5.32 -19.77 -6.62
CA THR A 105 6.01 -19.93 -5.33
C THR A 105 5.06 -19.62 -4.18
N LEU A 106 4.36 -18.48 -4.23
CA LEU A 106 3.39 -18.08 -3.21
C LEU A 106 2.27 -19.12 -3.06
N MET A 107 1.76 -19.66 -4.17
CA MET A 107 0.71 -20.69 -4.14
C MET A 107 1.22 -22.02 -3.56
N SER A 108 2.48 -22.37 -3.81
CA SER A 108 3.13 -23.52 -3.19
C SER A 108 3.24 -23.34 -1.67
N ASP A 109 3.73 -22.18 -1.23
CA ASP A 109 3.91 -21.86 0.19
C ASP A 109 2.56 -21.84 0.92
N VAL A 110 1.54 -21.19 0.34
CA VAL A 110 0.18 -21.19 0.90
C VAL A 110 -0.38 -22.60 1.06
N LYS A 111 -0.14 -23.50 0.09
CA LYS A 111 -0.58 -24.91 0.19
C LYS A 111 0.17 -25.66 1.28
N ALA A 112 1.48 -25.44 1.39
CA ALA A 112 2.31 -26.05 2.42
C ALA A 112 1.86 -25.61 3.83
N ASP A 113 1.68 -24.30 4.02
CA ASP A 113 1.21 -23.70 5.27
C ASP A 113 -0.20 -24.18 5.63
N ALA A 114 -1.12 -24.19 4.67
CA ALA A 114 -2.47 -24.70 4.89
C ALA A 114 -2.46 -26.18 5.32
N SER A 115 -1.58 -27.00 4.73
CA SER A 115 -1.44 -28.41 5.10
C SER A 115 -0.85 -28.59 6.50
N SER A 116 0.10 -27.74 6.88
CA SER A 116 0.74 -27.75 8.20
C SER A 116 -0.25 -27.30 9.28
N GLU A 117 -0.95 -26.19 9.05
CA GLU A 117 -1.94 -25.67 10.00
C GLU A 117 -3.10 -26.64 10.16
N ARG A 118 -3.56 -27.28 9.08
CA ARG A 118 -4.60 -28.32 9.18
C ARG A 118 -4.17 -29.46 10.09
N LYS A 119 -2.94 -29.97 9.94
CA LYS A 119 -2.40 -31.02 10.82
C LYS A 119 -2.30 -30.53 12.27
N ALA A 120 -1.87 -29.29 12.48
CA ALA A 120 -1.79 -28.72 13.82
C ALA A 120 -3.16 -28.56 14.48
N ILE A 121 -4.19 -28.16 13.72
CA ILE A 121 -5.57 -28.09 14.19
C ILE A 121 -6.10 -29.49 14.56
N ASP A 122 -5.89 -30.47 13.69
CA ASP A 122 -6.34 -31.85 13.93
C ASP A 122 -5.69 -32.42 15.20
N GLU A 123 -4.37 -32.23 15.37
CA GLU A 123 -3.63 -32.68 16.57
C GLU A 123 -4.15 -31.99 17.83
N ARG A 124 -4.31 -30.66 17.81
CA ARG A 124 -4.87 -29.91 18.95
C ARG A 124 -6.28 -30.38 19.28
N ALA A 125 -7.10 -30.67 18.27
CA ALA A 125 -8.46 -31.19 18.47
C ALA A 125 -8.45 -32.57 19.12
N HIS A 126 -7.55 -33.48 18.70
CA HIS A 126 -7.40 -34.80 19.31
C HIS A 126 -6.91 -34.71 20.76
N GLN A 127 -5.93 -33.85 21.03
CA GLN A 127 -5.44 -33.61 22.39
C GLN A 127 -6.54 -33.02 23.29
N ALA A 128 -7.29 -32.03 22.80
CA ALA A 128 -8.40 -31.44 23.53
C ALA A 128 -9.51 -32.47 23.81
N ALA A 129 -9.86 -33.30 22.83
CA ALA A 129 -10.83 -34.37 23.00
C ALA A 129 -10.38 -35.39 24.06
N GLY A 130 -9.12 -35.82 24.03
CA GLY A 130 -8.56 -36.74 25.02
C GLY A 130 -8.51 -36.13 26.43
N GLN A 131 -8.17 -34.86 26.56
CA GLN A 131 -8.20 -34.15 27.84
C GLN A 131 -9.64 -34.03 28.37
N LEU A 132 -10.60 -33.73 27.50
CA LEU A 132 -12.02 -33.64 27.87
C LEU A 132 -12.56 -35.00 28.32
N GLU A 133 -12.23 -36.08 27.63
CA GLU A 133 -12.63 -37.44 28.01
C GLU A 133 -12.04 -37.82 29.39
N SER A 134 -10.75 -37.53 29.60
CA SER A 134 -10.09 -37.76 30.90
C SER A 134 -10.72 -36.94 32.03
N ALA A 135 -11.05 -35.67 31.77
CA ALA A 135 -11.73 -34.81 32.73
C ALA A 135 -13.14 -35.33 33.05
N ALA A 136 -13.91 -35.73 32.02
CA ALA A 136 -15.24 -36.30 32.18
C ALA A 136 -15.21 -37.59 33.00
N LYS A 137 -14.28 -38.51 32.73
CA LYS A 137 -14.11 -39.75 33.53
C LYS A 137 -13.82 -39.45 34.99
N ARG A 138 -12.92 -38.51 35.27
CA ARG A 138 -12.62 -38.08 36.64
C ARG A 138 -13.84 -37.49 37.35
N SER A 139 -14.57 -36.60 36.68
CA SER A 139 -15.79 -36.01 37.22
C SER A 139 -16.87 -37.08 37.51
N VAL A 140 -17.07 -38.04 36.61
CA VAL A 140 -17.99 -39.16 36.83
C VAL A 140 -17.58 -40.00 38.04
N GLU A 141 -16.29 -40.32 38.19
CA GLU A 141 -15.81 -41.04 39.37
C GLU A 141 -16.02 -40.27 40.67
N GLU A 142 -15.78 -38.95 40.66
CA GLU A 142 -15.99 -38.08 41.82
C GLU A 142 -17.46 -38.02 42.22
N GLU A 143 -18.36 -37.84 41.24
CA GLU A 143 -19.81 -37.84 41.46
C GLU A 143 -20.32 -39.21 41.93
N LEU A 144 -19.82 -40.31 41.37
CA LEU A 144 -20.14 -41.66 41.86
C LEU A 144 -19.66 -41.87 43.31
N ARG A 145 -18.46 -41.41 43.66
CA ARG A 145 -17.97 -41.46 45.04
C ARG A 145 -18.84 -40.62 45.96
N ARG A 146 -19.30 -39.45 45.50
CA ARG A 146 -20.21 -38.56 46.26
C ARG A 146 -21.57 -39.22 46.49
N ALA A 147 -22.22 -39.70 45.45
CA ALA A 147 -23.51 -40.39 45.53
C ALA A 147 -23.45 -41.63 46.43
N ARG A 148 -22.34 -42.40 46.38
CA ARG A 148 -22.14 -43.54 47.28
C ARG A 148 -22.02 -43.14 48.75
N ARG A 149 -21.38 -42.01 49.04
CA ARG A 149 -21.28 -41.50 50.42
C ARG A 149 -22.66 -41.07 50.93
N GLU A 150 -23.39 -40.32 50.12
CA GLU A 150 -24.74 -39.84 50.44
C GLU A 150 -25.71 -41.00 50.71
N LEU A 151 -25.76 -42.01 49.83
CA LEU A 151 -26.56 -43.22 50.05
C LEU A 151 -26.15 -43.99 51.32
N ARG A 152 -24.85 -44.00 51.66
CA ARG A 152 -24.37 -44.66 52.87
C ARG A 152 -24.81 -43.91 54.12
N GLU A 153 -24.74 -42.58 54.10
CA GLU A 153 -25.20 -41.73 55.20
C GLU A 153 -26.72 -41.87 55.40
N GLU A 154 -27.50 -41.88 54.33
CA GLU A 154 -28.95 -42.13 54.38
C GLU A 154 -29.27 -43.53 54.94
N ALA A 155 -28.56 -44.56 54.50
CA ALA A 155 -28.75 -45.92 55.00
C ALA A 155 -28.41 -46.04 56.50
N ILE A 156 -27.34 -45.37 56.95
CA ILE A 156 -26.99 -45.32 58.38
C ILE A 156 -28.08 -44.61 59.16
N ALA A 157 -28.57 -43.46 58.69
CA ALA A 157 -29.64 -42.71 59.36
C ALA A 157 -30.92 -43.54 59.47
N LEU A 158 -31.30 -44.26 58.41
CA LEU A 158 -32.47 -45.14 58.40
C LEU A 158 -32.29 -46.33 59.37
N ALA A 159 -31.10 -46.95 59.38
CA ALA A 159 -30.79 -48.05 60.28
C ALA A 159 -30.82 -47.63 61.76
N VAL A 160 -30.28 -46.45 62.09
CA VAL A 160 -30.36 -45.87 63.44
C VAL A 160 -31.81 -45.62 63.84
N THR A 161 -32.61 -45.04 62.94
CA THR A 161 -34.04 -44.78 63.19
C THR A 161 -34.82 -46.07 63.45
N LEU A 162 -34.57 -47.13 62.66
CA LEU A 162 -35.19 -48.44 62.87
C LEU A 162 -34.74 -49.09 64.18
N ALA A 163 -33.46 -49.02 64.50
CA ALA A 163 -32.92 -49.55 65.75
C ALA A 163 -33.50 -48.82 66.97
N GLU A 164 -33.66 -47.50 66.91
CA GLU A 164 -34.31 -46.69 67.93
C GLU A 164 -35.78 -47.11 68.11
N GLY A 165 -36.52 -47.27 67.02
CA GLY A 165 -37.91 -47.73 67.05
C GLY A 165 -38.07 -49.13 67.64
N LEU A 166 -37.20 -50.08 67.26
CA LEU A 166 -37.18 -51.43 67.82
C LEU A 166 -36.84 -51.41 69.32
N LEU A 167 -35.79 -50.69 69.71
CA LEU A 167 -35.37 -50.59 71.11
C LEU A 167 -36.48 -50.00 71.98
N ARG A 168 -37.15 -48.95 71.50
CA ARG A 168 -38.29 -48.32 72.20
C ARG A 168 -39.44 -49.30 72.46
N ASN A 169 -39.67 -50.22 71.53
CA ASN A 169 -40.74 -51.23 71.64
C ASN A 169 -40.32 -52.47 72.45
N SER A 170 -39.03 -52.76 72.58
CA SER A 170 -38.52 -53.98 73.23
C SER A 170 -37.96 -53.77 74.65
N VAL A 171 -37.76 -52.53 75.11
CA VAL A 171 -37.23 -52.23 76.45
C VAL A 171 -38.22 -52.64 77.55
N LYS A 172 -37.74 -53.43 78.51
CA LYS A 172 -38.46 -53.86 79.72
C LYS A 172 -37.94 -53.14 80.97
N GLU A 173 -38.71 -53.14 82.05
CA GLU A 173 -38.32 -52.50 83.33
C GLU A 173 -36.98 -53.02 83.89
N ASP A 174 -36.70 -54.32 83.73
CA ASP A 174 -35.44 -54.91 84.20
C ASP A 174 -34.22 -54.40 83.42
N ASP A 175 -34.39 -54.09 82.13
CA ASP A 175 -33.32 -53.47 81.33
C ASP A 175 -33.04 -52.04 81.79
N GLN A 176 -34.07 -51.26 82.15
CA GLN A 176 -33.87 -49.91 82.71
C GLN A 176 -33.10 -49.95 84.03
N LYS A 177 -33.45 -50.89 84.93
CA LYS A 177 -32.75 -51.07 86.21
C LYS A 177 -31.29 -51.48 86.00
N ARG A 178 -31.03 -52.42 85.09
CA ARG A 178 -29.68 -52.87 84.73
C ARG A 178 -28.85 -51.74 84.12
N LEU A 179 -29.41 -50.98 83.19
CA LEU A 179 -28.73 -49.82 82.57
C LEU A 179 -28.40 -48.75 83.61
N THR A 180 -29.30 -48.47 84.55
CA THR A 180 -29.07 -47.51 85.63
C THR A 180 -27.95 -47.97 86.56
N ALA A 181 -27.91 -49.26 86.91
CA ALA A 181 -26.84 -49.84 87.71
C ALA A 181 -25.48 -49.78 86.98
N ASP A 182 -25.44 -50.05 85.67
CA ASP A 182 -24.21 -49.99 84.86
C ASP A 182 -23.70 -48.54 84.69
N TYR A 183 -24.60 -47.57 84.53
CA TYR A 183 -24.26 -46.14 84.53
C TYR A 183 -23.69 -45.68 85.87
N LEU A 184 -24.33 -46.06 86.98
CA LEU A 184 -23.83 -45.74 88.33
C LEU A 184 -22.47 -46.39 88.59
N GLY A 185 -22.23 -47.61 88.08
CA GLY A 185 -20.93 -48.27 88.13
C GLY A 185 -19.85 -47.50 87.37
N LYS A 186 -20.10 -47.14 86.10
CA LYS A 186 -19.15 -46.41 85.26
C LYS A 186 -18.85 -44.99 85.74
N VAL A 187 -19.86 -44.27 86.24
CA VAL A 187 -19.66 -42.94 86.83
C VAL A 187 -18.90 -43.05 88.15
N GLY A 188 -19.16 -44.08 88.96
CA GLY A 188 -18.41 -44.36 90.18
C GLY A 188 -16.94 -44.70 89.92
N GLU A 189 -16.63 -45.45 88.85
CA GLU A 189 -15.26 -45.71 88.42
C GLU A 189 -14.56 -44.47 87.85
N ALA A 190 -15.25 -43.67 87.03
CA ALA A 190 -14.71 -42.43 86.47
C ALA A 190 -14.48 -41.33 87.52
N SER A 191 -15.23 -41.35 88.64
CA SER A 191 -15.04 -40.43 89.78
C SER A 191 -13.94 -40.85 90.78
N ARG A 192 -13.39 -42.07 90.64
CA ARG A 192 -12.28 -42.58 91.45
C ARG A 192 -10.90 -42.41 90.78
N GLN A 193 -10.87 -41.94 89.54
CA GLN A 193 -9.67 -41.42 88.86
C GLN A 193 -9.61 -39.90 89.02
#